data_AF-A0A261Q8B6-F1
#
_entry.id   AF-A0A261Q8B6-F1
#
_cell.length_a   1.000
_cell.length_b   1.000
_cell.length_c   1.000
_cell.angle_alpha   90.00
_cell.angle_beta   90.00
_cell.angle_gamma   90.00
#
_symmetry.space_group_name_H-M   'P 1'
#
loop_
_entity.id
_entity.type
_entity.pdbx_description
1 polymer ?
#
loop_
_entity_poly.entity_id
_entity_poly.type
_entity_poly.pdbx_seq_one_letter_code
_entity_poly.pdbx_strand_id
1 'polypeptide(L)'
;MQKLLFLLAFLAWGCTRKPQDLSLLQGDWVTTNALVRNSLSDQPITFSFEDSLCSYLFASLGYSKYSLQNDTLLIKTVHPLLGNHFHGTKQEASNSAFSIRKLQADRLQLQPANAATQAILKRYNLRPGRVLKLRKLTTKNQIRFRKIGFYSTGCFGSCPWMYLEIDSLGHFLFHGKEDTNPTGLHRGQLPLPFVSLLNNKLQQLDLRTLKPYYAANWTDDQQWGLRITYADQSTEVHVYGYDKEPLELRILFNLLMDLYHHLALTPDSTVLKAFEFKEFMKGKIIPGT
;
A
#
# COMPACT_ATOMS: atom_id res chain seq x y z
N MET A 1 45.68 46.17 -34.06
CA MET A 1 45.19 44.77 -34.04
C MET A 1 45.50 44.12 -32.69
N GLN A 2 44.68 44.31 -31.64
CA GLN A 2 44.85 43.54 -30.38
C GLN A 2 43.75 43.81 -29.33
N LYS A 3 42.45 43.77 -29.67
CA LYS A 3 41.37 43.86 -28.67
C LYS A 3 40.11 43.11 -29.11
N LEU A 4 40.16 41.77 -29.19
CA LEU A 4 38.94 40.96 -29.38
C LEU A 4 39.16 39.50 -28.97
N LEU A 5 39.55 39.22 -27.72
CA LEU A 5 39.74 37.83 -27.27
C LEU A 5 39.59 37.69 -25.75
N PHE A 6 38.47 38.15 -25.18
CA PHE A 6 38.20 37.99 -23.73
C PHE A 6 36.71 37.89 -23.37
N LEU A 7 35.87 37.32 -24.25
CA LEU A 7 34.40 37.30 -24.06
C LEU A 7 33.73 35.96 -24.35
N LEU A 8 34.41 34.83 -24.08
CA LEU A 8 33.90 33.48 -24.37
C LEU A 8 34.23 32.42 -23.31
N ALA A 9 34.40 32.82 -22.03
CA ALA A 9 34.73 31.88 -20.94
C ALA A 9 33.64 31.73 -19.84
N PHE A 10 32.51 32.45 -19.92
CA PHE A 10 31.50 32.49 -18.84
C PHE A 10 30.20 31.71 -19.10
N LEU A 11 30.07 30.95 -20.20
CA LEU A 11 28.80 30.29 -20.57
C LEU A 11 28.71 28.79 -20.23
N ALA A 12 29.67 28.22 -19.51
CA ALA A 12 29.70 26.78 -19.19
C ALA A 12 29.59 26.45 -17.69
N TRP A 13 29.14 27.37 -16.84
CA TRP A 13 28.56 26.98 -15.54
C TRP A 13 27.13 26.48 -15.77
N GLY A 14 27.01 25.36 -16.47
CA GLY A 14 25.81 24.57 -16.46
C GLY A 14 25.55 24.13 -15.02
N CYS A 15 24.41 24.52 -14.47
CA CYS A 15 23.93 24.03 -13.18
C CYS A 15 23.76 22.51 -13.26
N THR A 16 24.82 21.74 -12.99
CA THR A 16 24.71 20.30 -12.77
C THR A 16 23.97 20.10 -11.46
N ARG A 17 22.67 19.82 -11.57
CA ARG A 17 21.85 19.42 -10.42
C ARG A 17 22.51 18.19 -9.79
N LYS A 18 22.83 18.26 -8.49
CA LYS A 18 23.40 17.11 -7.78
C LYS A 18 22.49 15.90 -7.99
N PRO A 19 23.06 14.70 -8.27
CA PRO A 19 22.26 13.49 -8.39
C PRO A 19 21.46 13.30 -7.10
N GLN A 20 20.17 13.03 -7.26
CA GLN A 20 19.25 12.84 -6.14
C GLN A 20 19.41 11.42 -5.61
N ASP A 21 19.58 11.26 -4.30
CA ASP A 21 19.59 9.95 -3.67
C ASP A 21 18.16 9.37 -3.65
N LEU A 22 17.91 8.43 -4.56
CA LEU A 22 16.60 7.81 -4.75
C LEU A 22 16.28 6.78 -3.66
N SER A 23 17.26 6.33 -2.86
CA SER A 23 16.99 5.44 -1.72
C SER A 23 16.08 6.10 -0.68
N LEU A 24 16.09 7.44 -0.62
CA LEU A 24 15.20 8.21 0.24
C LEU A 24 13.72 8.02 -0.09
N LEU A 25 13.37 7.58 -1.31
CA LEU A 25 11.99 7.38 -1.74
C LEU A 25 11.29 6.24 -1.01
N GLN A 26 12.04 5.22 -0.54
CA GLN A 26 11.47 4.03 0.08
C GLN A 26 10.63 4.35 1.32
N GLY A 27 9.52 3.65 1.50
CA GLY A 27 8.61 3.76 2.64
C GLY A 27 7.27 4.41 2.31
N ASP A 28 6.52 4.74 3.36
CA ASP A 28 5.15 5.24 3.26
C ASP A 28 5.08 6.75 3.38
N TRP A 29 4.32 7.35 2.49
CA TRP A 29 4.17 8.79 2.31
C TRP A 29 2.69 9.15 2.32
N VAL A 30 2.36 10.22 3.04
CA VAL A 30 1.00 10.71 3.16
C VAL A 30 0.94 12.20 2.83
N THR A 31 -0.09 12.64 2.14
CA THR A 31 -0.28 14.07 1.87
C THR A 31 -0.53 14.87 3.14
N THR A 32 0.05 16.08 3.19
CA THR A 32 -0.15 17.01 4.31
C THR A 32 -1.26 18.04 4.06
N ASN A 33 -1.69 18.19 2.81
CA ASN A 33 -2.54 19.30 2.37
C ASN A 33 -3.59 18.92 1.32
N ALA A 34 -3.77 17.62 1.07
CA ALA A 34 -4.70 17.11 0.10
C ALA A 34 -5.46 15.94 0.72
N LEU A 35 -6.79 16.08 0.74
CA LEU A 35 -7.73 15.01 1.05
C LEU A 35 -8.50 14.74 -0.23
N VAL A 36 -8.65 13.48 -0.57
CA VAL A 36 -9.64 13.04 -1.55
C VAL A 36 -10.97 13.03 -0.83
N ARG A 37 -11.88 13.88 -1.32
CA ARG A 37 -13.26 13.88 -0.86
C ARG A 37 -14.05 12.91 -1.70
N ASN A 38 -14.54 11.84 -1.07
CA ASN A 38 -15.61 11.03 -1.64
C ASN A 38 -16.88 11.21 -0.77
N SER A 39 -17.99 10.60 -1.17
CA SER A 39 -19.26 10.73 -0.46
C SER A 39 -19.28 10.11 0.95
N LEU A 40 -18.27 9.29 1.28
CA LEU A 40 -18.23 8.45 2.48
C LEU A 40 -17.18 8.92 3.48
N SER A 41 -15.99 9.35 3.04
CA SER A 41 -14.92 9.85 3.90
C SER A 41 -13.90 10.72 3.17
N ASP A 42 -13.31 11.67 3.91
CA ASP A 42 -12.13 12.41 3.48
C ASP A 42 -10.88 11.57 3.77
N GLN A 43 -10.16 11.15 2.72
CA GLN A 43 -8.96 10.32 2.89
C GLN A 43 -7.71 11.02 2.37
N PRO A 44 -6.57 10.96 3.09
CA PRO A 44 -5.33 11.47 2.55
C PRO A 44 -4.85 10.60 1.39
N ILE A 45 -4.13 11.22 0.46
CA ILE A 45 -3.44 10.48 -0.58
C ILE A 45 -2.23 9.80 0.03
N THR A 46 -2.03 8.53 -0.32
CA THR A 46 -0.88 7.74 0.13
C THR A 46 -0.04 7.26 -1.03
N PHE A 47 1.25 7.11 -0.77
CA PHE A 47 2.20 6.41 -1.63
C PHE A 47 3.06 5.51 -0.76
N SER A 48 3.20 4.25 -1.11
CA SER A 48 4.10 3.30 -0.46
C SER A 48 5.09 2.83 -1.51
N PHE A 49 6.38 3.03 -1.32
CA PHE A 49 7.42 2.60 -2.27
C PHE A 49 8.29 1.53 -1.63
N GLU A 50 8.34 0.34 -2.22
CA GLU A 50 9.07 -0.82 -1.71
C GLU A 50 9.78 -1.53 -2.86
N ASP A 51 11.09 -1.36 -2.94
CA ASP A 51 11.93 -1.84 -4.04
C ASP A 51 11.34 -1.44 -5.41
N SER A 52 10.77 -2.38 -6.17
CA SER A 52 10.13 -2.13 -7.48
C SER A 52 8.61 -2.01 -7.43
N LEU A 53 8.00 -2.16 -6.26
CA LEU A 53 6.56 -2.14 -6.03
C LEU A 53 6.13 -0.83 -5.40
N CYS A 54 4.96 -0.33 -5.80
CA CYS A 54 4.34 0.79 -5.13
C CYS A 54 2.82 0.66 -5.01
N SER A 55 2.27 1.10 -3.88
CA SER A 55 0.86 1.49 -3.80
C SER A 55 0.79 3.01 -3.92
N TYR A 56 -0.23 3.54 -4.60
CA TYR A 56 -0.34 4.98 -4.84
C TYR A 56 -1.79 5.44 -4.88
N LEU A 57 -1.99 6.73 -4.58
CA LEU A 57 -3.30 7.40 -4.42
C LEU A 57 -4.06 6.99 -3.16
N PHE A 58 -4.29 5.69 -2.95
CA PHE A 58 -5.07 5.20 -1.82
C PHE A 58 -4.44 3.97 -1.20
N ALA A 59 -4.58 3.85 0.12
CA ALA A 59 -4.14 2.70 0.88
C ALA A 59 -5.10 1.51 0.74
N SER A 60 -5.85 1.42 -0.36
CA SER A 60 -6.75 0.32 -0.71
C SER A 60 -6.53 -0.16 -2.16
N LEU A 61 -5.57 0.44 -2.87
CA LEU A 61 -5.19 0.00 -4.20
C LEU A 61 -4.00 -0.96 -4.11
N GLY A 62 -4.12 -2.10 -4.82
CA GLY A 62 -3.08 -3.11 -4.91
C GLY A 62 -1.74 -2.56 -5.42
N TYR A 63 -0.66 -3.31 -5.21
CA TYR A 63 0.67 -2.83 -5.57
C TYR A 63 0.88 -2.91 -7.08
N SER A 64 1.48 -1.84 -7.61
CA SER A 64 1.85 -1.70 -9.02
C SER A 64 3.37 -1.71 -9.14
N LYS A 65 3.87 -2.07 -10.33
CA LYS A 65 5.30 -1.90 -10.61
C LYS A 65 5.59 -0.43 -10.88
N TYR A 66 6.73 0.05 -10.41
CA TYR A 66 7.22 1.36 -10.78
C TYR A 66 8.67 1.32 -11.25
N SER A 67 9.06 2.39 -11.92
CA SER A 67 10.43 2.63 -12.36
C SER A 67 10.73 4.12 -12.29
N LEU A 68 12.02 4.47 -12.28
CA LEU A 68 12.49 5.84 -12.27
C LEU A 68 13.22 6.13 -13.57
N GLN A 69 12.83 7.20 -14.25
CA GLN A 69 13.51 7.73 -15.42
C GLN A 69 13.86 9.19 -15.13
N ASN A 70 15.14 9.46 -14.88
CA ASN A 70 15.62 10.75 -14.39
C ASN A 70 14.90 11.15 -13.08
N ASP A 71 14.22 12.29 -13.06
CA ASP A 71 13.41 12.76 -11.94
C ASP A 71 11.92 12.38 -12.10
N THR A 72 11.57 11.43 -12.97
CA THR A 72 10.18 11.03 -13.20
C THR A 72 9.93 9.60 -12.74
N LEU A 73 8.98 9.47 -11.82
CA LEU A 73 8.37 8.22 -11.38
C LEU A 73 7.36 7.75 -12.43
N LEU A 74 7.55 6.53 -12.95
CA LEU A 74 6.65 5.88 -13.89
C LEU A 74 6.00 4.67 -13.20
N ILE A 75 4.69 4.71 -13.03
CA ILE A 75 3.90 3.66 -12.38
C ILE A 75 3.08 2.95 -13.45
N LYS A 76 3.31 1.65 -13.59
CA LYS A 76 2.56 0.77 -14.50
C LYS A 76 1.48 0.08 -13.70
N THR A 77 0.27 0.60 -13.81
CA THR A 77 -0.87 0.11 -13.03
C THR A 77 -1.38 -1.19 -13.64
N VAL A 78 -1.33 -2.26 -12.85
CA VAL A 78 -1.83 -3.57 -13.28
C VAL A 78 -3.30 -3.73 -12.86
N HIS A 79 -3.74 -3.13 -11.76
CA HIS A 79 -5.11 -3.26 -11.27
C HIS A 79 -6.00 -2.09 -11.69
N PRO A 80 -7.24 -2.31 -12.12
CA PRO A 80 -8.14 -1.21 -12.44
C PRO A 80 -8.25 -0.26 -11.24
N LEU A 81 -7.90 1.01 -11.44
CA LEU A 81 -8.12 2.06 -10.44
C LEU A 81 -9.63 2.12 -10.20
N LEU A 82 -10.04 1.76 -8.99
CA LEU A 82 -11.42 1.71 -8.49
C LEU A 82 -12.38 2.55 -9.34
N GLY A 83 -13.14 1.84 -10.17
CA GLY A 83 -13.97 2.39 -11.23
C GLY A 83 -15.08 1.39 -11.61
N ASN A 84 -15.92 1.10 -10.61
CA ASN A 84 -17.22 0.44 -10.58
C ASN A 84 -17.28 -1.00 -11.09
N HIS A 85 -18.08 -1.85 -10.42
CA HIS A 85 -18.95 -2.95 -10.88
C HIS A 85 -19.00 -3.40 -12.37
N PHE A 86 -17.96 -3.21 -13.17
CA PHE A 86 -17.89 -3.51 -14.59
C PHE A 86 -17.15 -4.83 -14.77
N HIS A 87 -17.92 -5.90 -14.66
CA HIS A 87 -17.70 -7.04 -15.52
C HIS A 87 -17.57 -6.53 -16.98
N GLY A 88 -16.35 -6.49 -17.52
CA GLY A 88 -16.15 -6.53 -18.98
C GLY A 88 -15.59 -5.30 -19.71
N THR A 89 -15.05 -4.26 -19.06
CA THR A 89 -14.27 -3.25 -19.82
C THR A 89 -12.78 -3.58 -19.78
N LYS A 90 -12.16 -3.63 -20.96
CA LYS A 90 -10.75 -4.03 -21.14
C LYS A 90 -9.84 -3.25 -20.20
N GLN A 91 -9.00 -3.98 -19.50
CA GLN A 91 -7.96 -3.50 -18.60
C GLN A 91 -6.94 -2.67 -19.39
N GLU A 92 -7.21 -1.37 -19.57
CA GLU A 92 -6.20 -0.46 -20.11
C GLU A 92 -5.20 -0.19 -19.00
N ALA A 93 -4.00 -0.76 -19.15
CA ALA A 93 -2.86 -0.45 -18.30
C ALA A 93 -2.67 1.07 -18.28
N SER A 94 -2.96 1.71 -17.15
CA SER A 94 -2.75 3.15 -17.01
C SER A 94 -1.30 3.39 -16.60
N ASN A 95 -0.58 4.13 -17.43
CA ASN A 95 0.76 4.60 -17.15
C ASN A 95 0.66 5.94 -16.42
N SER A 96 0.74 5.90 -15.10
CA SER A 96 0.82 7.11 -14.27
C SER A 96 2.26 7.59 -14.23
N ALA A 97 2.48 8.91 -14.28
CA ALA A 97 3.80 9.52 -14.27
C ALA A 97 3.82 10.76 -13.35
N PHE A 98 4.83 10.84 -12.49
CA PHE A 98 5.02 11.95 -11.56
C PHE A 98 6.46 12.46 -11.59
N SER A 99 6.67 13.75 -11.83
CA SER A 99 7.97 14.39 -11.66
C SER A 99 8.24 14.64 -10.18
N ILE A 100 9.40 14.19 -9.68
CA ILE A 100 9.89 14.41 -8.33
C ILE A 100 10.49 15.80 -8.24
N ARG A 101 9.73 16.73 -7.66
CA ARG A 101 10.16 18.12 -7.47
C ARG A 101 11.10 18.28 -6.28
N LYS A 102 10.90 17.45 -5.26
CA LYS A 102 11.71 17.46 -4.04
C LYS A 102 11.68 16.08 -3.38
N LEU A 103 12.85 15.60 -2.97
CA LEU A 103 13.01 14.38 -2.17
C LEU A 103 13.99 14.67 -1.04
N GLN A 104 13.54 14.45 0.19
CA GLN A 104 14.32 14.51 1.43
C GLN A 104 13.88 13.32 2.32
N ALA A 105 14.59 13.08 3.42
CA ALA A 105 14.29 11.96 4.31
C ALA A 105 12.84 11.94 4.86
N ASP A 106 12.24 13.11 5.08
CA ASP A 106 10.90 13.28 5.67
C ASP A 106 9.89 13.92 4.71
N ARG A 107 10.31 14.39 3.53
CA ARG A 107 9.50 15.21 2.61
C ARG A 107 9.64 14.76 1.16
N LEU A 108 8.50 14.59 0.53
CA LEU A 108 8.39 14.28 -0.90
C LEU A 108 7.44 15.28 -1.58
N GLN A 109 7.81 15.73 -2.78
CA GLN A 109 6.94 16.54 -3.63
C GLN A 109 6.83 15.92 -5.01
N LEU A 110 5.60 15.56 -5.39
CA LEU A 110 5.28 14.94 -6.67
C LEU A 110 4.41 15.88 -7.51
N GLN A 111 4.75 16.06 -8.77
CA GLN A 111 3.91 16.77 -9.74
C GLN A 111 3.45 15.81 -10.84
N PRO A 112 2.17 15.79 -11.21
CA PRO A 112 1.70 14.96 -12.33
C PRO A 112 2.43 15.33 -13.63
N ALA A 113 3.00 14.32 -14.31
CA ALA A 113 3.87 14.52 -15.47
C ALA A 113 3.20 14.22 -16.82
N ASN A 114 2.02 13.58 -16.83
CA ASN A 114 1.28 13.28 -18.06
C ASN A 114 -0.23 13.53 -17.90
N ALA A 115 -0.95 13.58 -19.03
CA ALA A 115 -2.39 13.83 -19.07
C ALA A 115 -3.19 12.74 -18.36
N ALA A 116 -2.77 11.48 -18.44
CA ALA A 116 -3.44 10.35 -17.78
C ALA A 116 -3.46 10.54 -16.25
N THR A 117 -2.31 10.88 -15.66
CA THR A 117 -2.18 11.13 -14.21
C THR A 117 -3.01 12.34 -13.79
N GLN A 118 -3.00 13.41 -14.60
CA GLN A 118 -3.83 14.59 -14.33
C GLN A 118 -5.33 14.26 -14.37
N ALA A 119 -5.78 13.43 -15.32
CA ALA A 119 -7.16 12.99 -15.41
C ALA A 119 -7.58 12.15 -14.20
N ILE A 120 -6.72 11.23 -13.74
CA ILE A 120 -6.96 10.44 -12.53
C ILE A 120 -7.14 11.36 -11.32
N LEU A 121 -6.20 12.28 -11.09
CA LEU A 121 -6.28 13.21 -9.96
C LEU A 121 -7.50 14.14 -10.04
N LYS A 122 -7.89 14.57 -11.24
CA LYS A 122 -9.10 15.38 -11.44
C LYS A 122 -10.37 14.65 -10.99
N ARG A 123 -10.48 13.33 -11.23
CA ARG A 123 -11.63 12.52 -10.76
C ARG A 123 -11.77 12.53 -9.24
N TYR A 124 -10.66 12.71 -8.54
CA TYR A 124 -10.60 12.81 -7.08
C TYR A 124 -10.68 14.25 -6.57
N ASN A 125 -11.18 15.19 -7.40
CA ASN A 125 -11.30 16.61 -7.09
C ASN A 125 -9.98 17.30 -6.72
N LEU A 126 -8.85 16.73 -7.16
CA LEU A 126 -7.54 17.34 -7.00
C LEU A 126 -7.24 18.22 -8.21
N ARG A 127 -6.86 19.47 -7.95
CA ARG A 127 -6.54 20.43 -9.02
C ARG A 127 -5.42 19.88 -9.93
N PRO A 128 -5.66 19.73 -11.24
CA PRO A 128 -4.62 19.28 -12.18
C PRO A 128 -3.36 20.14 -12.10
N GLY A 129 -2.20 19.52 -12.29
CA GLY A 129 -0.90 20.19 -12.29
C GLY A 129 -0.39 20.64 -10.90
N ARG A 130 -1.18 20.50 -9.83
CA ARG A 130 -0.78 20.84 -8.46
C ARG A 130 0.31 19.87 -7.96
N VAL A 131 1.30 20.43 -7.27
CA VAL A 131 2.30 19.64 -6.55
C VAL A 131 1.67 19.01 -5.30
N LEU A 132 1.72 17.69 -5.22
CA LEU A 132 1.39 16.92 -4.03
C LEU A 132 2.54 17.06 -3.03
N LYS A 133 2.23 17.51 -1.81
CA LYS A 133 3.22 17.61 -0.72
C LYS A 133 2.97 16.46 0.24
N LEU A 134 3.96 15.59 0.39
CA LEU A 134 3.88 14.41 1.22
C LEU A 134 4.91 14.45 2.35
N ARG A 135 4.54 13.88 3.49
CA ARG A 135 5.43 13.58 4.61
C ARG A 135 5.59 12.07 4.74
N LYS A 136 6.76 11.62 5.19
CA LYS A 136 7.01 10.21 5.48
C LYS A 136 6.29 9.80 6.76
N LEU A 137 5.75 8.59 6.81
CA LEU A 137 5.28 7.98 8.05
C LEU A 137 6.48 7.55 8.88
N THR A 138 6.38 7.74 10.19
CA THR A 138 7.45 7.49 11.13
C THR A 138 7.19 6.24 11.93
N THR A 139 8.26 5.55 12.30
CA THR A 139 8.24 4.47 13.29
C THR A 139 7.69 4.96 14.63
N LYS A 140 6.75 4.21 15.21
CA LYS A 140 6.09 4.44 16.50
C LYS A 140 6.44 3.37 17.55
N ASN A 141 6.94 2.22 17.12
CA ASN A 141 7.37 1.12 17.99
C ASN A 141 8.56 0.36 17.38
N GLN A 142 9.14 -0.58 18.11
CA GLN A 142 10.28 -1.40 17.66
C GLN A 142 9.93 -2.90 17.64
N ILE A 143 8.65 -3.24 17.55
CA ILE A 143 8.23 -4.64 17.61
C ILE A 143 8.71 -5.39 16.37
N ARG A 144 8.87 -6.69 16.55
CA ARG A 144 8.97 -7.65 15.47
C ARG A 144 7.95 -8.74 15.69
N PHE A 145 7.18 -9.06 14.67
CA PHE A 145 6.18 -10.11 14.80
C PHE A 145 6.86 -11.48 14.89
N ARG A 146 6.30 -12.36 15.70
CA ARG A 146 6.54 -13.81 15.65
C ARG A 146 5.60 -14.44 14.63
N LYS A 147 4.33 -14.02 14.64
CA LYS A 147 3.31 -14.49 13.70
C LYS A 147 2.25 -13.43 13.48
N ILE A 148 1.79 -13.32 12.23
CA ILE A 148 0.65 -12.53 11.78
C ILE A 148 -0.44 -13.50 11.33
N GLY A 149 -1.66 -13.29 11.81
CA GLY A 149 -2.88 -13.87 11.25
C GLY A 149 -3.70 -12.77 10.61
N PHE A 150 -4.23 -13.03 9.44
CA PHE A 150 -5.07 -12.07 8.74
C PHE A 150 -6.25 -12.76 8.07
N TYR A 151 -7.39 -12.09 8.04
CA TYR A 151 -8.51 -12.51 7.22
C TYR A 151 -9.23 -11.31 6.60
N SER A 152 -9.96 -11.62 5.53
CA SER A 152 -10.94 -10.75 4.90
C SER A 152 -12.24 -11.52 4.64
N THR A 153 -13.37 -10.85 4.48
CA THR A 153 -14.68 -11.47 4.14
C THR A 153 -15.17 -11.05 2.76
N GLY A 154 -16.23 -11.66 2.24
CA GLY A 154 -16.90 -11.14 1.04
C GLY A 154 -17.63 -9.81 1.28
N CYS A 155 -18.08 -9.20 0.18
CA CYS A 155 -19.07 -8.12 0.07
C CYS A 155 -20.02 -8.47 -1.09
N PHE A 156 -21.04 -7.67 -1.45
CA PHE A 156 -21.88 -7.93 -2.64
C PHE A 156 -21.17 -7.70 -3.99
N GLY A 157 -19.84 -7.55 -4.00
CA GLY A 157 -18.99 -7.45 -5.18
C GLY A 157 -17.75 -8.33 -5.06
N SER A 158 -16.73 -8.06 -5.88
CA SER A 158 -15.52 -8.89 -5.97
C SER A 158 -14.50 -8.62 -4.85
N CYS A 159 -14.95 -8.63 -3.60
CA CYS A 159 -14.09 -8.48 -2.44
C CYS A 159 -13.42 -9.82 -2.11
N PRO A 160 -12.08 -9.92 -2.13
CA PRO A 160 -11.39 -11.20 -1.94
C PRO A 160 -11.67 -11.75 -0.55
N TRP A 161 -12.25 -12.94 -0.45
CA TRP A 161 -12.41 -13.65 0.81
C TRP A 161 -11.21 -14.57 1.04
N MET A 162 -10.35 -14.24 1.99
CA MET A 162 -9.12 -14.99 2.26
C MET A 162 -8.76 -15.08 3.73
N TYR A 163 -7.89 -16.04 4.03
CA TYR A 163 -7.18 -16.17 5.29
C TYR A 163 -5.71 -16.39 5.00
N LEU A 164 -4.84 -15.79 5.81
CA LEU A 164 -3.42 -16.08 5.78
C LEU A 164 -2.79 -16.08 7.16
N GLU A 165 -1.70 -16.83 7.29
CA GLU A 165 -0.78 -16.76 8.42
C GLU A 165 0.65 -16.65 7.91
N ILE A 166 1.44 -15.82 8.57
CA ILE A 166 2.85 -15.58 8.25
C ILE A 166 3.64 -15.64 9.54
N ASP A 167 4.68 -16.46 9.61
CA ASP A 167 5.62 -16.42 10.73
C ASP A 167 6.86 -15.57 10.44
N SER A 168 7.68 -15.33 11.46
CA SER A 168 8.90 -14.51 11.35
C SER A 168 9.98 -15.11 10.45
N LEU A 169 9.86 -16.38 10.07
CA LEU A 169 10.73 -17.05 9.11
C LEU A 169 10.19 -16.93 7.68
N GLY A 170 8.99 -16.37 7.52
CA GLY A 170 8.33 -16.16 6.23
C GLY A 170 7.53 -17.38 5.75
N HIS A 171 7.29 -18.40 6.57
CA HIS A 171 6.36 -19.45 6.16
C HIS A 171 4.98 -18.85 5.98
N PHE A 172 4.40 -19.06 4.79
CA PHE A 172 3.14 -18.45 4.39
C PHE A 172 2.07 -19.53 4.23
N LEU A 173 1.03 -19.47 5.05
CA LEU A 173 -0.15 -20.31 4.95
C LEU A 173 -1.29 -19.48 4.35
N PHE A 174 -2.02 -20.04 3.40
CA PHE A 174 -3.06 -19.32 2.68
C PHE A 174 -4.30 -20.18 2.46
N HIS A 175 -5.46 -19.56 2.62
CA HIS A 175 -6.74 -20.12 2.23
C HIS A 175 -7.53 -19.06 1.46
N GLY A 176 -7.45 -19.12 0.14
CA GLY A 176 -8.28 -18.32 -0.74
C GLY A 176 -9.68 -18.92 -0.85
N LYS A 177 -10.73 -18.11 -0.74
CA LYS A 177 -12.12 -18.48 -1.01
C LYS A 177 -12.63 -17.69 -2.22
N GLU A 178 -13.78 -17.05 -2.11
CA GLU A 178 -14.41 -16.27 -3.18
C GLU A 178 -13.54 -15.07 -3.58
N ASP A 179 -13.56 -14.73 -4.86
CA ASP A 179 -12.83 -13.59 -5.45
C ASP A 179 -11.32 -13.54 -5.15
N THR A 180 -10.70 -14.70 -4.96
CA THR A 180 -9.24 -14.86 -4.82
C THR A 180 -8.69 -15.72 -5.94
N ASN A 181 -7.42 -15.53 -6.28
CA ASN A 181 -6.71 -16.39 -7.22
C ASN A 181 -5.22 -16.53 -6.82
N PRO A 182 -4.81 -17.66 -6.22
CA PRO A 182 -5.50 -18.95 -6.25
C PRO A 182 -6.59 -19.11 -5.20
N THR A 183 -7.51 -20.07 -5.41
CA THR A 183 -8.49 -20.53 -4.41
C THR A 183 -8.04 -21.82 -3.73
N GLY A 184 -8.56 -22.10 -2.53
CA GLY A 184 -8.23 -23.29 -1.74
C GLY A 184 -7.03 -23.11 -0.81
N LEU A 185 -6.52 -24.24 -0.30
CA LEU A 185 -5.48 -24.29 0.73
C LEU A 185 -4.10 -24.36 0.10
N HIS A 186 -3.24 -23.38 0.39
CA HIS A 186 -1.93 -23.22 -0.23
C HIS A 186 -0.87 -22.89 0.81
N ARG A 187 0.37 -23.25 0.49
CA ARG A 187 1.57 -22.86 1.23
C ARG A 187 2.54 -22.14 0.30
N GLY A 188 3.31 -21.23 0.87
CA GLY A 188 4.41 -20.57 0.19
C GLY A 188 5.49 -20.13 1.16
N GLN A 189 6.47 -19.41 0.62
CA GLN A 189 7.56 -18.79 1.38
C GLN A 189 7.63 -17.31 1.02
N LEU A 190 7.40 -16.46 2.00
CA LEU A 190 7.61 -15.02 1.90
C LEU A 190 9.12 -14.73 1.94
N PRO A 191 9.68 -14.01 0.95
CA PRO A 191 11.09 -13.63 0.99
C PRO A 191 11.39 -12.74 2.20
N LEU A 192 12.59 -12.86 2.77
CA LEU A 192 13.00 -12.07 3.94
C LEU A 192 12.90 -10.53 3.77
N PRO A 193 13.12 -9.94 2.57
CA PRO A 193 12.83 -8.52 2.34
C PRO A 193 11.36 -8.17 2.60
N PHE A 194 10.42 -9.03 2.22
CA PHE A 194 8.99 -8.82 2.50
C PHE A 194 8.64 -9.03 3.99
N VAL A 195 9.31 -9.96 4.68
CA VAL A 195 9.18 -10.09 6.15
C VAL A 195 9.66 -8.80 6.84
N SER A 196 10.76 -8.22 6.36
CA SER A 196 11.29 -6.95 6.87
C SER A 196 10.32 -5.80 6.58
N LEU A 197 9.71 -5.79 5.39
CA LEU A 197 8.66 -4.85 5.02
C LEU A 197 7.45 -4.92 5.96
N LEU A 198 6.95 -6.12 6.27
CA LEU A 198 5.85 -6.30 7.22
C LEU A 198 6.20 -5.74 8.60
N ASN A 199 7.42 -6.01 9.08
CA ASN A 199 7.90 -5.42 10.33
C ASN A 199 7.93 -3.88 10.26
N ASN A 200 8.38 -3.30 9.15
CA ASN A 200 8.40 -1.84 8.98
C ASN A 200 6.97 -1.24 9.02
N LYS A 201 5.98 -1.87 8.37
CA LYS A 201 4.57 -1.42 8.45
C LYS A 201 4.03 -1.53 9.88
N LEU A 202 4.27 -2.65 10.56
CA LEU A 202 3.88 -2.85 11.95
C LEU A 202 4.52 -1.81 12.89
N GLN A 203 5.77 -1.45 12.63
CA GLN A 203 6.48 -0.46 13.42
C GLN A 203 5.92 0.95 13.28
N GLN A 204 5.17 1.26 12.21
CA GLN A 204 4.46 2.53 12.05
C GLN A 204 3.12 2.56 12.80
N LEU A 205 2.60 1.41 13.24
CA LEU A 205 1.38 1.36 14.04
C LEU A 205 1.63 1.79 15.47
N ASP A 206 0.69 2.53 16.04
CA ASP A 206 0.67 2.73 17.49
C ASP A 206 -0.24 1.68 18.13
N LEU A 207 0.35 0.52 18.44
CA LEU A 207 -0.39 -0.62 18.98
C LEU A 207 -1.12 -0.31 20.30
N ARG A 208 -0.66 0.70 21.07
CA ARG A 208 -1.29 1.08 22.34
C ARG A 208 -2.62 1.79 22.16
N THR A 209 -2.84 2.35 20.97
CA THR A 209 -4.04 3.15 20.64
C THR A 209 -5.01 2.41 19.73
N LEU A 210 -4.66 1.20 19.30
CA LEU A 210 -5.56 0.37 18.49
C LEU A 210 -6.78 -0.04 19.32
N LYS A 211 -7.95 0.24 18.78
CA LYS A 211 -9.22 -0.29 19.30
C LYS A 211 -9.37 -1.74 18.81
N PRO A 212 -10.07 -2.60 19.58
CA PRO A 212 -10.39 -3.95 19.12
C PRO A 212 -11.24 -3.95 17.84
N TYR A 213 -12.03 -2.90 17.61
CA TYR A 213 -12.93 -2.80 16.47
C TYR A 213 -13.05 -1.37 15.93
N TYR A 214 -13.08 -1.26 14.60
CA TYR A 214 -13.44 -0.06 13.86
C TYR A 214 -14.56 -0.38 12.88
N ALA A 215 -15.53 0.52 12.75
CA ALA A 215 -16.64 0.34 11.81
C ALA A 215 -16.98 1.65 11.10
N ALA A 216 -17.07 1.54 9.78
CA ALA A 216 -17.76 2.47 8.93
C ALA A 216 -19.26 2.55 9.29
N ASN A 217 -19.92 3.64 8.88
CA ASN A 217 -21.35 3.87 9.11
C ASN A 217 -22.23 3.54 7.89
N TRP A 218 -21.71 2.78 6.92
CA TRP A 218 -22.44 2.26 5.78
C TRP A 218 -22.52 0.74 5.82
N THR A 219 -23.32 0.15 4.94
CA THR A 219 -23.51 -1.31 4.81
C THR A 219 -22.76 -1.85 3.59
N ASP A 220 -22.70 -3.18 3.46
CA ASP A 220 -22.13 -3.88 2.30
C ASP A 220 -20.66 -3.52 2.01
N ASP A 221 -19.81 -3.79 3.00
CA ASP A 221 -18.36 -3.64 2.88
C ASP A 221 -17.66 -4.86 3.47
N GLN A 222 -16.37 -5.01 3.15
CA GLN A 222 -15.55 -6.10 3.61
C GLN A 222 -15.18 -5.92 5.09
N GLN A 223 -15.12 -7.04 5.82
CA GLN A 223 -14.49 -7.10 7.14
C GLN A 223 -13.06 -7.59 7.01
N TRP A 224 -12.14 -6.97 7.74
CA TRP A 224 -10.80 -7.48 7.96
C TRP A 224 -10.58 -7.78 9.44
N GLY A 225 -9.76 -8.78 9.71
CA GLY A 225 -9.20 -8.98 11.03
C GLY A 225 -7.71 -9.28 10.96
N LEU A 226 -7.00 -8.78 11.96
CA LEU A 226 -5.57 -8.92 12.10
C LEU A 226 -5.26 -9.31 13.52
N ARG A 227 -4.48 -10.38 13.68
CA ARG A 227 -3.84 -10.74 14.94
C ARG A 227 -2.33 -10.73 14.75
N ILE A 228 -1.63 -10.02 15.62
CA ILE A 228 -0.17 -9.97 15.64
C ILE A 228 0.29 -10.56 16.96
N THR A 229 1.19 -11.53 16.90
CA THR A 229 1.92 -12.01 18.09
C THR A 229 3.35 -11.50 18.02
N TYR A 230 3.87 -11.00 19.14
CA TYR A 230 5.22 -10.44 19.25
C TYR A 230 5.70 -10.58 20.69
N ALA A 231 6.94 -11.03 20.88
CA ALA A 231 7.42 -11.50 22.18
C ALA A 231 6.39 -12.46 22.84
N ASP A 232 5.90 -12.12 24.03
CA ASP A 232 4.88 -12.87 24.77
C ASP A 232 3.50 -12.19 24.76
N GLN A 233 3.29 -11.25 23.83
CA GLN A 233 2.06 -10.47 23.70
C GLN A 233 1.33 -10.76 22.40
N SER A 234 0.03 -10.47 22.38
CA SER A 234 -0.79 -10.45 21.19
C SER A 234 -1.63 -9.17 21.11
N THR A 235 -1.90 -8.73 19.88
CA THR A 235 -2.82 -7.64 19.60
C THR A 235 -3.74 -8.08 18.48
N GLU A 236 -5.04 -7.85 18.66
CA GLU A 236 -6.07 -8.22 17.70
C GLU A 236 -6.96 -7.01 17.42
N VAL A 237 -7.26 -6.81 16.14
CA VAL A 237 -8.06 -5.70 15.65
C VAL A 237 -8.92 -6.15 14.49
N HIS A 238 -10.15 -5.66 14.46
CA HIS A 238 -11.11 -5.90 13.41
C HIS A 238 -11.58 -4.58 12.82
N VAL A 239 -11.84 -4.58 11.52
CA VAL A 239 -12.28 -3.39 10.79
C VAL A 239 -13.41 -3.80 9.85
N TYR A 240 -14.51 -3.06 9.89
CA TYR A 240 -15.59 -3.15 8.93
C TYR A 240 -15.64 -1.87 8.11
N GLY A 241 -15.34 -1.98 6.82
CA GLY A 241 -15.20 -0.85 5.92
C GLY A 241 -14.02 0.08 6.23
N TYR A 242 -13.54 0.80 5.21
CA TYR A 242 -12.37 1.68 5.31
C TYR A 242 -12.76 3.11 5.72
N ASP A 243 -12.86 3.38 7.03
CA ASP A 243 -13.28 4.70 7.54
C ASP A 243 -12.41 5.20 8.69
N LYS A 244 -12.63 4.65 9.89
CA LYS A 244 -12.18 5.22 11.17
C LYS A 244 -10.89 4.62 11.72
N GLU A 245 -10.39 3.56 11.09
CA GLU A 245 -9.15 2.92 11.48
C GLU A 245 -7.93 3.82 11.18
N PRO A 246 -6.82 3.68 11.92
CA PRO A 246 -5.62 4.43 11.62
C PRO A 246 -5.12 4.15 10.20
N LEU A 247 -4.63 5.20 9.53
CA LEU A 247 -4.13 5.09 8.15
C LEU A 247 -3.04 4.02 8.01
N GLU A 248 -2.16 3.90 9.00
CA GLU A 248 -1.10 2.90 9.03
C GLU A 248 -1.66 1.47 9.04
N LEU A 249 -2.82 1.26 9.68
CA LEU A 249 -3.49 -0.05 9.70
C LEU A 249 -4.08 -0.37 8.34
N ARG A 250 -4.69 0.62 7.68
CA ARG A 250 -5.19 0.50 6.32
C ARG A 250 -4.06 0.14 5.33
N ILE A 251 -2.91 0.80 5.42
CA ILE A 251 -1.73 0.50 4.59
C ILE A 251 -1.26 -0.95 4.81
N LEU A 252 -1.21 -1.41 6.07
CA LEU A 252 -0.85 -2.79 6.39
C LEU A 252 -1.85 -3.79 5.81
N PHE A 253 -3.15 -3.55 5.94
CA PHE A 253 -4.17 -4.43 5.35
C PHE A 253 -4.04 -4.52 3.85
N ASN A 254 -3.83 -3.42 3.17
CA ASN A 254 -3.64 -3.42 1.73
C ASN A 254 -2.40 -4.23 1.31
N LEU A 255 -1.31 -4.16 2.07
CA LEU A 255 -0.16 -5.04 1.84
C LEU A 255 -0.54 -6.51 2.04
N LEU A 256 -1.18 -6.87 3.16
CA LEU A 256 -1.57 -8.25 3.46
C LEU A 256 -2.54 -8.84 2.43
N MET A 257 -3.51 -8.03 1.96
CA MET A 257 -4.45 -8.41 0.90
C MET A 257 -3.74 -8.72 -0.42
N ASP A 258 -2.63 -8.04 -0.72
CA ASP A 258 -1.95 -8.18 -2.01
C ASP A 258 -0.80 -9.20 -2.02
N LEU A 259 -0.30 -9.61 -0.84
CA LEU A 259 0.88 -10.49 -0.72
C LEU A 259 0.80 -11.75 -1.59
N TYR A 260 -0.36 -12.42 -1.63
CA TYR A 260 -0.48 -13.70 -2.35
C TYR A 260 -0.28 -13.57 -3.87
N HIS A 261 -0.48 -12.39 -4.46
CA HIS A 261 -0.21 -12.14 -5.88
C HIS A 261 1.27 -12.15 -6.22
N HIS A 262 2.15 -11.95 -5.21
CA HIS A 262 3.59 -11.84 -5.39
C HIS A 262 4.35 -13.09 -4.95
N LEU A 263 3.63 -14.16 -4.58
CA LEU A 263 4.20 -15.40 -4.06
C LEU A 263 3.99 -16.57 -5.01
N ALA A 264 5.00 -17.42 -5.10
CA ALA A 264 4.83 -18.76 -5.63
C ALA A 264 4.13 -19.62 -4.57
N LEU A 265 2.86 -19.92 -4.79
CA LEU A 265 2.06 -20.74 -3.90
C LEU A 265 1.86 -22.14 -4.47
N THR A 266 1.90 -23.14 -3.59
CA THR A 266 1.65 -24.55 -3.93
C THR A 266 0.46 -25.06 -3.14
N PRO A 267 -0.50 -25.76 -3.78
CA PRO A 267 -1.61 -26.39 -3.06
C PRO A 267 -1.13 -27.34 -1.96
N ASP A 268 -1.71 -27.24 -0.76
CA ASP A 268 -1.33 -28.07 0.39
C ASP A 268 -2.54 -28.25 1.35
N SER A 269 -3.08 -29.46 1.42
CA SER A 269 -4.23 -29.79 2.28
C SER A 269 -3.90 -29.82 3.78
N THR A 270 -2.62 -29.89 4.16
CA THR A 270 -2.19 -29.87 5.56
C THR A 270 -2.29 -28.48 6.19
N VAL A 271 -2.35 -27.43 5.37
CA VAL A 271 -2.48 -26.02 5.79
C VAL A 271 -3.64 -25.82 6.77
N LEU A 272 -4.78 -26.48 6.57
CA LEU A 272 -5.94 -26.35 7.46
C LEU A 272 -5.62 -26.73 8.91
N LYS A 273 -4.76 -27.74 9.11
CA LYS A 273 -4.33 -28.19 10.45
C LYS A 273 -3.23 -27.29 11.02
N ALA A 274 -2.45 -26.64 10.16
CA ALA A 274 -1.30 -25.81 10.49
C ALA A 274 -1.67 -24.38 10.91
N PHE A 275 -2.83 -23.87 10.50
CA PHE A 275 -3.34 -22.59 11.02
C PHE A 275 -3.48 -22.62 12.55
N GLU A 276 -2.89 -21.63 13.21
CA GLU A 276 -3.00 -21.43 14.65
C GLU A 276 -4.24 -20.62 15.03
N PHE A 277 -4.62 -19.64 14.22
CA PHE A 277 -5.76 -18.75 14.46
C PHE A 277 -7.05 -19.28 13.82
N LYS A 278 -7.47 -20.48 14.26
CA LYS A 278 -8.59 -21.22 13.67
C LYS A 278 -9.93 -20.49 13.76
N GLU A 279 -10.07 -19.59 14.71
CA GLU A 279 -11.23 -18.72 14.87
C GLU A 279 -11.43 -17.74 13.71
N PHE A 280 -10.35 -17.28 13.07
CA PHE A 280 -10.46 -16.44 11.88
C PHE A 280 -11.19 -17.20 10.77
N MET A 281 -10.81 -18.47 10.54
CA MET A 281 -11.45 -19.32 9.53
C MET A 281 -12.94 -19.59 9.77
N LYS A 282 -13.39 -19.54 11.03
CA LYS A 282 -14.80 -19.78 11.39
C LYS A 282 -15.71 -18.60 11.09
N GLY A 283 -15.15 -17.44 10.73
CA GLY A 283 -15.94 -16.24 10.48
C GLY A 283 -16.82 -15.87 11.68
N LYS A 284 -16.37 -16.17 12.92
CA LYS A 284 -17.06 -15.66 14.11
C LYS A 284 -16.83 -14.15 14.13
N ILE A 285 -17.75 -13.44 13.49
CA ILE A 285 -17.93 -12.00 13.56
C ILE A 285 -17.95 -11.64 15.05
N ILE A 286 -17.12 -10.69 15.46
CA ILE A 286 -17.13 -10.21 16.84
C ILE A 286 -18.53 -9.68 17.15
N PRO A 287 -19.16 -10.10 18.26
CA PRO A 287 -20.48 -9.61 18.66
C PRO A 287 -20.41 -8.09 18.88
N GLY A 288 -21.26 -7.33 18.18
CA GLY A 288 -21.25 -5.86 18.23
C GLY A 288 -21.98 -5.17 17.08
N THR A 289 -22.41 -5.93 16.06
CA THR A 289 -23.51 -5.58 15.15
C THR A 289 -24.82 -6.15 15.66
#